data_AF-A0A3C1HFR7-F1
#
_entry.id   AF-A0A3C1HFR7-F1
#
_cell.length_a   1.000
_cell.length_b   1.000
_cell.length_c   1.000
_cell.angle_alpha   90.00
_cell.angle_beta   90.00
_cell.angle_gamma   90.00
#
_symmetry.space_group_name_H-M   'P 1'
#
loop_
_entity.id
_entity.type
_entity.pdbx_description
1 polymer ?
#
loop_
_entity_poly.entity_id
_entity_poly.type
_entity_poly.pdbx_seq_one_letter_code
_entity_poly.pdbx_strand_id
1 'polypeptide(L)'
;MNRLFDWLDHRTGYRSLVHEALHENVPGGSRWRYIWGSALTFGIFVQFITGLFLWMAYSPSAGSAWESVYYIQNEMTAGWLLRGIHHSMAQLMTVLLVLHFMQVVIDGAYKAPREINFWFGLGLLGVVLALSLTGYLLPWDQKGYWATRVATNIAGVTPLIGPWVQRILIGGPDYGHHTLTRFFALHAGWLPGLLVVLIAGHIYLFRKHGLTAAEPRRKADEPFWPDQVLKDAVASLAVMAAVLVMIFWPRISGAGGPLGADLSAPADPSELYSAARPEWYFLFLFQLLKYFPGESEVWGAIVLPGVGISILLAMPFLGRWRLGHRFNIVFLATGLAGAAALTLLAWRADRLSPEFQVARRMADREAERMMVLAGSPLGIPPSGGASLLRQDPFIQGPKLFAKHCSSCHRWGGEDGQGGIPRDPASAADLKGFATREWLAGLLDPARVATSNYFGGTKLSDGKMSRFVRKEVSRFTPAQREELTGVLAAISAEAGLRGQAKADRRDAALIARGREVIRTDSMRCTECHAFRKADEDASAPELTGYGSREWLIALVGDPAHARFYGKRNDRMPRFAADQVLDAESIGLVVDWLRGDWYEPGEPHARASH
;
A
#
# COMPACT_ATOMS: atom_id res chain seq x y z
N MET A 1 41.12 29.30 24.28
CA MET A 1 40.21 28.17 24.53
C MET A 1 40.12 27.79 26.00
N ASN A 2 41.23 27.47 26.69
CA ASN A 2 41.16 27.01 28.11
C ASN A 2 40.44 27.98 29.06
N ARG A 3 40.72 29.30 29.01
CA ARG A 3 40.03 30.30 29.86
C ARG A 3 38.50 30.34 29.69
N LEU A 4 37.99 30.08 28.48
CA LEU A 4 36.54 30.07 28.22
C LEU A 4 35.91 28.80 28.82
N PHE A 5 36.56 27.65 28.65
CA PHE A 5 36.11 26.39 29.24
C PHE A 5 36.20 26.41 30.77
N ASP A 6 37.24 27.01 31.34
CA ASP A 6 37.40 27.15 32.79
C ASP A 6 36.37 28.12 33.39
N TRP A 7 36.09 29.24 32.71
CA TRP A 7 35.01 30.14 33.10
C TRP A 7 33.65 29.43 33.06
N LEU A 8 33.38 28.66 31.99
CA LEU A 8 32.12 27.93 31.85
C LEU A 8 31.98 26.84 32.91
N ASP A 9 33.05 26.11 33.19
CA ASP A 9 33.09 25.07 34.23
C ASP A 9 32.88 25.66 35.63
N HIS A 10 33.49 26.81 35.94
CA HIS A 10 33.27 27.49 37.22
C HIS A 10 31.81 27.97 37.42
N ARG A 11 31.04 28.15 36.33
CA ARG A 11 29.63 28.55 36.39
C ARG A 11 28.65 27.38 36.36
N THR A 12 29.01 26.31 35.66
CA THR A 12 28.09 25.20 35.36
C THR A 12 28.48 23.88 36.03
N GLY A 13 29.74 23.73 36.44
CA GLY A 13 30.30 22.47 36.96
C GLY A 13 30.29 21.32 35.95
N TYR A 14 30.18 21.60 34.65
CA TYR A 14 29.94 20.57 33.64
C TYR A 14 31.06 19.51 33.61
N ARG A 15 32.32 19.87 33.88
CA ARG A 15 33.42 18.89 33.89
C ARG A 15 33.27 17.89 35.03
N SER A 16 32.80 18.32 36.20
CA SER A 16 32.55 17.41 37.32
C SER A 16 31.44 16.41 36.98
N LEU A 17 30.35 16.88 36.36
CA LEU A 17 29.24 16.03 35.93
C LEU A 17 29.67 15.03 34.84
N VAL A 18 30.48 15.48 33.87
CA VAL A 18 31.02 14.60 32.82
C VAL A 18 32.00 13.60 33.42
N HIS A 19 32.86 14.02 34.34
CA HIS A 19 33.81 13.13 34.99
C HIS A 19 33.09 12.02 35.78
N GLU A 20 32.08 12.38 36.57
CA GLU A 20 31.25 11.43 37.31
C GLU A 20 30.51 10.46 36.36
N ALA A 21 29.95 10.96 35.26
CA ALA A 21 29.29 10.13 34.26
C ALA A 21 30.24 9.15 33.52
N LEU A 22 31.49 9.55 33.25
CA LEU A 22 32.46 8.74 32.51
C LEU A 22 33.24 7.76 33.39
N HIS A 23 33.41 8.07 34.67
CA HIS A 23 34.22 7.26 35.59
C HIS A 23 33.37 6.54 36.65
N GLU A 24 32.07 6.42 36.42
CA GLU A 24 31.21 5.53 37.19
C GLU A 24 31.72 4.08 37.03
N ASN A 25 31.88 3.39 38.15
CA ASN A 25 32.41 2.03 38.16
C ASN A 25 31.39 1.04 37.59
N VAL A 26 31.80 0.26 36.60
CA VAL A 26 31.05 -0.85 36.02
C VAL A 26 31.34 -2.11 36.85
N PRO A 27 30.37 -2.62 37.64
CA PRO A 27 30.60 -3.75 38.52
C PRO A 27 30.91 -5.02 37.71
N GLY A 28 32.03 -5.66 38.02
CA GLY A 28 32.52 -6.84 37.30
C GLY A 28 33.08 -6.56 35.90
N GLY A 29 33.48 -5.31 35.65
CA GLY A 29 34.18 -4.84 34.46
C GLY A 29 33.30 -4.63 33.23
N SER A 30 33.88 -4.06 32.19
CA SER A 30 33.20 -3.77 30.91
C SER A 30 32.79 -5.06 30.16
N ARG A 31 31.56 -5.10 29.61
CA ARG A 31 30.95 -6.30 29.01
C ARG A 31 30.08 -5.98 27.80
N TRP A 32 30.16 -6.84 26.78
CA TRP A 32 29.28 -6.79 25.59
C TRP A 32 27.79 -6.95 25.93
N ARG A 33 27.46 -7.62 27.04
CA ARG A 33 26.08 -7.81 27.46
C ARG A 33 25.41 -6.50 27.89
N TYR A 34 26.17 -5.47 28.28
CA TYR A 34 25.63 -4.19 28.77
C TYR A 34 25.36 -3.17 27.65
N ILE A 35 25.65 -3.50 26.39
CA ILE A 35 25.54 -2.56 25.26
C ILE A 35 24.10 -2.23 24.87
N TRP A 36 23.11 -3.05 25.26
CA TRP A 36 21.74 -2.93 24.73
C TRP A 36 21.05 -1.63 25.13
N GLY A 37 21.27 -1.15 26.37
CA GLY A 37 20.72 0.13 26.82
C GLY A 37 21.33 1.33 26.09
N SER A 38 22.64 1.31 25.87
CA SER A 38 23.35 2.35 25.11
C SER A 38 22.95 2.35 23.63
N ALA A 39 22.81 1.18 23.01
CA ALA A 39 22.33 1.04 21.64
C ALA A 39 20.89 1.53 21.45
N LEU A 40 20.01 1.29 22.44
CA LEU A 40 18.65 1.86 22.45
C LEU A 40 18.67 3.38 22.56
N THR A 41 19.50 3.92 23.45
CA THR A 41 19.65 5.37 23.61
C THR A 41 20.14 6.03 22.32
N PHE A 42 21.11 5.41 21.65
CA PHE A 42 21.57 5.81 20.32
C PHE A 42 20.42 5.79 19.29
N GLY A 43 19.68 4.68 19.20
CA GLY A 43 18.54 4.56 18.29
C GLY A 43 17.48 5.65 18.53
N ILE A 44 17.13 5.91 19.79
CA ILE A 44 16.19 6.96 20.18
C ILE A 44 16.69 8.34 19.74
N PHE A 45 17.98 8.64 19.93
CA PHE A 45 18.56 9.90 19.49
C PHE A 45 18.52 10.05 17.96
N VAL A 46 18.82 8.98 17.22
CA VAL A 46 18.66 8.94 15.76
C VAL A 46 17.20 9.17 15.37
N GLN A 47 16.23 8.59 16.09
CA GLN A 47 14.80 8.81 15.84
C GLN A 47 14.38 10.27 16.06
N PHE A 48 14.87 10.92 17.11
CA PHE A 48 14.60 12.34 17.34
C PHE A 48 15.12 13.22 16.21
N ILE A 49 16.38 13.02 15.81
CA ILE A 49 16.99 13.81 14.73
C ILE A 49 16.25 13.59 13.43
N THR A 50 16.07 12.32 13.04
CA THR A 50 15.42 12.01 11.76
C THR A 50 13.95 12.44 11.74
N GLY A 51 13.23 12.24 12.85
CA GLY A 51 11.84 12.66 13.00
C GLY A 51 11.66 14.18 12.92
N LEU A 52 12.59 14.96 13.48
CA LEU A 52 12.56 16.42 13.38
C LEU A 52 12.69 16.90 11.93
N PHE A 53 13.62 16.33 11.15
CA PHE A 53 13.77 16.67 9.73
C PHE A 53 12.59 16.20 8.88
N LEU A 54 12.04 15.02 9.18
CA LEU A 54 10.83 14.52 8.51
C LEU A 54 9.62 15.43 8.79
N TRP A 55 9.47 15.90 10.03
CA TRP A 55 8.41 16.84 10.40
C TRP A 55 8.48 18.12 9.56
N MET A 56 9.66 18.67 9.27
CA MET A 56 9.80 19.88 8.46
C MET A 56 9.23 19.74 7.03
N ALA A 57 9.12 18.52 6.49
CA ALA A 57 8.62 18.24 5.14
C ALA A 57 7.25 17.53 5.12
N TYR A 58 6.73 17.11 6.27
CA TYR A 58 5.50 16.33 6.36
C TYR A 58 4.26 17.22 6.52
N SER A 59 3.18 16.88 5.81
CA SER A 59 1.89 17.60 5.85
C SER A 59 0.78 16.72 6.45
N PRO A 60 0.34 16.93 7.70
CA PRO A 60 -0.61 16.06 8.39
C PRO A 60 -2.07 16.29 7.95
N SER A 61 -2.43 15.92 6.72
CA SER A 61 -3.83 15.93 6.26
C SER A 61 -4.16 14.71 5.41
N ALA A 62 -5.42 14.26 5.42
CA ALA A 62 -5.85 13.11 4.62
C ALA A 62 -5.65 13.32 3.10
N GLY A 63 -5.57 14.57 2.62
CA GLY A 63 -5.30 14.89 1.22
C GLY A 63 -3.81 14.99 0.89
N SER A 64 -2.98 15.47 1.82
CA SER A 64 -1.56 15.82 1.58
C SER A 64 -0.54 14.91 2.26
N ALA A 65 -0.93 14.05 3.20
CA ALA A 65 0.02 13.25 3.96
C ALA A 65 0.78 12.25 3.08
N TRP A 66 0.06 11.48 2.28
CA TRP A 66 0.68 10.54 1.35
C TRP A 66 1.59 11.25 0.34
N GLU A 67 1.12 12.39 -0.19
CA GLU A 67 1.88 13.23 -1.13
C GLU A 67 3.18 13.76 -0.50
N SER A 68 3.12 14.29 0.73
CA SER A 68 4.31 14.79 1.42
C SER A 68 5.32 13.68 1.69
N VAL A 69 4.87 12.44 1.95
CA VAL A 69 5.76 11.29 2.09
C VAL A 69 6.34 10.84 0.75
N TYR A 70 5.56 10.91 -0.34
CA TYR A 70 6.06 10.74 -1.70
C TYR A 70 7.15 11.76 -2.03
N TYR A 71 6.94 13.04 -1.70
CA TYR A 71 7.93 14.11 -1.87
C TYR A 71 9.22 13.82 -1.09
N ILE A 72 9.10 13.49 0.22
CA ILE A 72 10.25 13.10 1.05
C ILE A 72 11.01 11.93 0.42
N GLN A 73 10.29 10.94 -0.10
CA GLN A 73 10.88 9.72 -0.63
C GLN A 73 11.56 9.91 -1.99
N ASN A 74 10.95 10.69 -2.90
CA ASN A 74 11.35 10.69 -4.32
C ASN A 74 11.96 12.02 -4.79
N GLU A 75 11.59 13.16 -4.17
CA GLU A 75 11.96 14.49 -4.64
C GLU A 75 13.00 15.17 -3.73
N MET A 76 12.88 14.97 -2.41
CA MET A 76 13.79 15.60 -1.45
C MET A 76 15.19 14.96 -1.53
N THR A 77 16.22 15.80 -1.62
CA THR A 77 17.62 15.33 -1.67
C THR A 77 17.95 14.49 -0.43
N ALA A 78 18.37 13.23 -0.64
CA ALA A 78 18.61 12.23 0.40
C ALA A 78 17.41 11.95 1.32
N GLY A 79 16.19 12.33 0.93
CA GLY A 79 14.99 12.12 1.75
C GLY A 79 14.60 10.65 1.89
N TRP A 80 14.80 9.82 0.85
CA TRP A 80 14.69 8.36 0.94
C TRP A 80 15.61 7.77 2.02
N LEU A 81 16.82 8.32 2.20
CA LEU A 81 17.78 7.85 3.20
C LEU A 81 17.33 8.29 4.60
N LEU A 82 16.92 9.56 4.76
CA LEU A 82 16.38 10.09 6.00
C LEU A 82 15.17 9.26 6.48
N ARG A 83 14.19 9.06 5.59
CA ARG A 83 12.98 8.25 5.85
C ARG A 83 13.34 6.78 6.09
N GLY A 84 14.27 6.24 5.31
CA GLY A 84 14.77 4.88 5.46
C GLY A 84 15.43 4.63 6.81
N ILE A 85 16.25 5.57 7.31
CA ILE A 85 16.88 5.49 8.63
C ILE A 85 15.81 5.54 9.72
N HIS A 86 14.86 6.49 9.65
CA HIS A 86 13.78 6.59 10.64
C HIS A 86 12.96 5.30 10.73
N HIS A 87 12.54 4.76 9.57
CA HIS A 87 11.77 3.52 9.50
C HIS A 87 12.58 2.31 10.00
N SER A 88 13.76 2.06 9.42
CA SER A 88 14.56 0.86 9.73
C SER A 88 15.13 0.88 11.14
N MET A 89 15.48 2.06 11.68
CA MET A 89 15.88 2.19 13.08
C MET A 89 14.72 1.81 14.02
N ALA A 90 13.46 2.13 13.69
CA ALA A 90 12.31 1.77 14.53
C ALA A 90 12.13 0.24 14.58
N GLN A 91 12.32 -0.42 13.44
CA GLN A 91 12.29 -1.87 13.34
C GLN A 91 13.37 -2.51 14.22
N LEU A 92 14.62 -2.03 14.11
CA LEU A 92 15.74 -2.58 14.86
C LEU A 92 15.66 -2.24 16.36
N MET A 93 15.19 -1.05 16.72
CA MET A 93 14.94 -0.68 18.11
C MET A 93 13.97 -1.63 18.80
N THR A 94 12.96 -2.13 18.09
CA THR A 94 12.01 -3.10 18.66
C THR A 94 12.73 -4.41 19.03
N VAL A 95 13.70 -4.86 18.22
CA VAL A 95 14.56 -6.01 18.55
C VAL A 95 15.45 -5.70 19.75
N LEU A 96 16.13 -4.55 19.74
CA LEU A 96 17.01 -4.13 20.84
C LEU A 96 16.26 -4.02 22.18
N LEU A 97 15.00 -3.59 22.13
CA LEU A 97 14.13 -3.46 23.29
C LEU A 97 13.83 -4.82 23.92
N VAL A 98 13.53 -5.83 23.10
CA VAL A 98 13.35 -7.22 23.57
C VAL A 98 14.65 -7.76 24.15
N LEU A 99 15.79 -7.54 23.50
CA LEU A 99 17.10 -7.99 23.99
C LEU A 99 17.47 -7.32 25.33
N HIS A 100 17.23 -6.02 25.46
CA HIS A 100 17.45 -5.30 26.70
C HIS A 100 16.52 -5.81 27.82
N PHE A 101 15.24 -6.03 27.52
CA PHE A 101 14.28 -6.55 28.48
C PHE A 101 14.65 -7.98 28.94
N MET A 102 15.08 -8.84 28.01
CA MET A 102 15.61 -10.17 28.32
C MET A 102 16.82 -10.09 29.24
N GLN A 103 17.78 -9.21 28.96
CA GLN A 103 18.93 -9.00 29.84
C GLN A 103 18.49 -8.64 31.25
N VAL A 104 17.58 -7.65 31.39
CA VAL A 104 17.07 -7.20 32.70
C VAL A 104 16.43 -8.35 33.48
N VAL A 105 15.65 -9.19 32.82
CA VAL A 105 14.97 -10.33 33.48
C VAL A 105 15.94 -11.45 33.83
N ILE A 106 16.85 -11.81 32.93
CA ILE A 106 17.83 -12.89 33.16
C ILE A 106 18.83 -12.49 34.26
N ASP A 107 19.29 -11.24 34.26
CA ASP A 107 20.27 -10.75 35.24
C ASP A 107 19.59 -10.40 36.58
N GLY A 108 18.26 -10.41 36.64
CA GLY A 108 17.51 -10.06 37.84
C GLY A 108 17.64 -8.58 38.22
N ALA A 109 17.91 -7.71 37.25
CA ALA A 109 18.11 -6.27 37.43
C ALA A 109 16.82 -5.51 37.83
N TYR A 110 15.71 -6.23 37.97
CA TYR A 110 14.43 -5.74 38.48
C TYR A 110 14.25 -5.94 39.99
N LYS A 111 15.17 -6.66 40.66
CA LYS A 111 15.12 -6.91 42.12
C LYS A 111 15.51 -5.66 42.91
N ALA A 112 15.17 -5.64 44.19
CA ALA A 112 15.50 -4.56 45.11
C ALA A 112 16.97 -4.11 45.00
N PRO A 113 17.27 -2.79 44.98
CA PRO A 113 16.36 -1.63 45.09
C PRO A 113 15.87 -1.05 43.74
N ARG A 114 15.84 -1.85 42.66
CA ARG A 114 15.64 -1.38 41.28
C ARG A 114 14.21 -1.54 40.75
N GLU A 115 13.24 -1.79 41.62
CA GLU A 115 11.84 -2.05 41.22
C GLU A 115 11.24 -0.87 40.45
N ILE A 116 11.47 0.36 40.94
CA ILE A 116 11.00 1.57 40.26
C ILE A 116 11.67 1.72 38.89
N ASN A 117 12.98 1.45 38.80
CA ASN A 117 13.68 1.54 37.53
C ASN A 117 13.13 0.56 36.48
N PHE A 118 12.75 -0.64 36.94
CA PHE A 118 12.10 -1.65 36.11
C PHE A 118 10.72 -1.20 35.61
N TRP A 119 9.89 -0.59 36.47
CA TRP A 119 8.59 -0.05 36.02
C TRP A 119 8.74 1.14 35.07
N PHE A 120 9.76 1.98 35.24
CA PHE A 120 10.13 2.97 34.22
C PHE A 120 10.49 2.27 32.89
N GLY A 121 11.25 1.18 32.93
CA GLY A 121 11.55 0.36 31.75
C GLY A 121 10.31 -0.21 31.07
N LEU A 122 9.33 -0.70 31.83
CA LEU A 122 8.04 -1.15 31.28
C LEU A 122 7.22 0.00 30.68
N GLY A 123 7.24 1.17 31.32
CA GLY A 123 6.63 2.38 30.77
C GLY A 123 7.26 2.79 29.44
N LEU A 124 8.61 2.82 29.39
CA LEU A 124 9.37 3.09 28.17
C LEU A 124 9.04 2.10 27.05
N LEU A 125 8.96 0.81 27.37
CA LEU A 125 8.52 -0.23 26.44
C LEU A 125 7.13 0.10 25.86
N GLY A 126 6.17 0.45 26.71
CA GLY A 126 4.83 0.86 26.28
C GLY A 126 4.84 2.11 25.37
N VAL A 127 5.60 3.14 25.73
CA VAL A 127 5.71 4.37 24.93
C VAL A 127 6.36 4.11 23.56
N VAL A 128 7.41 3.29 23.49
CA VAL A 128 8.05 2.93 22.21
C VAL A 128 7.08 2.15 21.32
N LEU A 129 6.33 1.20 21.86
CA LEU A 129 5.30 0.49 21.08
C LEU A 129 4.17 1.43 20.61
N ALA A 130 3.79 2.41 21.43
CA ALA A 130 2.81 3.44 21.05
C ALA A 130 3.36 4.38 19.96
N LEU A 131 4.64 4.76 20.02
CA LEU A 131 5.32 5.54 18.97
C LEU A 131 5.35 4.76 17.65
N SER A 132 5.69 3.47 17.70
CA SER A 132 5.66 2.59 16.53
C SER A 132 4.27 2.50 15.90
N LEU A 133 3.20 2.38 16.69
CA LEU A 133 1.83 2.36 16.19
C LEU A 133 1.39 3.70 15.60
N THR A 134 1.67 4.80 16.30
CA THR A 134 1.20 6.14 15.90
C THR A 134 1.94 6.68 14.68
N GLY A 135 3.24 6.39 14.56
CA GLY A 135 4.06 6.76 13.40
C GLY A 135 3.67 6.01 12.14
N TYR A 136 3.16 4.79 12.29
CA TYR A 136 2.77 3.92 11.19
C TYR A 136 1.58 4.44 10.38
N LEU A 137 0.70 5.23 11.00
CA LEU A 137 -0.43 5.87 10.31
C LEU A 137 0.01 7.04 9.41
N LEU A 138 1.13 7.70 9.74
CA LEU A 138 1.49 9.00 9.15
C LEU A 138 1.71 8.98 7.63
N PRO A 139 2.25 7.91 7.00
CA PRO A 139 2.28 7.80 5.55
C PRO A 139 0.91 7.86 4.86
N TRP A 140 -0.17 7.61 5.60
CA TRP A 140 -1.54 7.61 5.10
C TRP A 140 -1.74 6.73 3.85
N ASP A 141 -1.04 5.60 3.82
CA ASP A 141 -1.20 4.55 2.82
C ASP A 141 -2.17 3.46 3.31
N GLN A 142 -2.57 2.55 2.41
CA GLN A 142 -3.49 1.47 2.75
C GLN A 142 -3.00 0.65 3.97
N LYS A 143 -1.70 0.35 4.03
CA LYS A 143 -1.15 -0.47 5.11
C LYS A 143 -1.28 0.23 6.47
N GLY A 144 -0.89 1.50 6.57
CA GLY A 144 -0.97 2.33 7.77
C GLY A 144 -2.40 2.61 8.25
N TYR A 145 -3.30 2.94 7.32
CA TYR A 145 -4.71 3.23 7.61
C TYR A 145 -5.41 2.00 8.21
N TRP A 146 -5.32 0.85 7.54
CA TRP A 146 -6.03 -0.36 7.96
C TRP A 146 -5.42 -1.00 9.22
N ALA A 147 -4.10 -0.95 9.39
CA ALA A 147 -3.46 -1.41 10.63
C ALA A 147 -3.91 -0.57 11.84
N THR A 148 -4.03 0.75 11.67
CA THR A 148 -4.48 1.63 12.75
C THR A 148 -5.94 1.39 13.10
N ARG A 149 -6.79 1.12 12.11
CA ARG A 149 -8.19 0.74 12.34
C ARG A 149 -8.31 -0.50 13.23
N VAL A 150 -7.49 -1.52 12.98
CA VAL A 150 -7.45 -2.72 13.84
C VAL A 150 -7.05 -2.36 15.28
N ALA A 151 -5.97 -1.59 15.47
CA ALA A 151 -5.48 -1.25 16.82
C ALA A 151 -6.48 -0.41 17.63
N THR A 152 -7.19 0.51 16.98
CA THR A 152 -8.18 1.37 17.64
C THR A 152 -9.52 0.66 17.85
N ASN A 153 -9.86 -0.34 17.03
CA ASN A 153 -10.96 -1.26 17.32
C ASN A 153 -10.67 -2.11 18.57
N ILE A 154 -9.44 -2.61 18.71
CA ILE A 154 -8.98 -3.30 19.93
C ILE A 154 -9.13 -2.38 21.16
N ALA A 155 -8.77 -1.10 21.05
CA ALA A 155 -9.03 -0.14 22.13
C ALA A 155 -10.53 0.03 22.41
N GLY A 156 -11.36 0.03 21.37
CA GLY A 156 -12.82 0.13 21.43
C GLY A 156 -13.50 -0.99 22.21
N VAL A 157 -12.99 -2.22 22.15
CA VAL A 157 -13.54 -3.37 22.89
C VAL A 157 -13.16 -3.39 24.37
N THR A 158 -12.34 -2.43 24.84
CA THR A 158 -12.01 -2.30 26.27
C THR A 158 -13.27 -2.05 27.10
N PRO A 159 -13.55 -2.86 28.14
CA PRO A 159 -14.72 -2.64 28.99
C PRO A 159 -14.76 -1.23 29.59
N LEU A 160 -15.97 -0.70 29.76
CA LEU A 160 -16.30 0.60 30.38
C LEU A 160 -15.89 1.83 29.56
N ILE A 161 -14.61 1.96 29.18
CA ILE A 161 -14.06 3.18 28.58
C ILE A 161 -13.73 3.05 27.10
N GLY A 162 -13.73 1.85 26.53
CA GLY A 162 -13.27 1.56 25.17
C GLY A 162 -13.93 2.42 24.09
N PRO A 163 -15.28 2.49 24.01
CA PRO A 163 -15.95 3.31 23.01
C PRO A 163 -15.62 4.81 23.13
N TRP A 164 -15.37 5.31 24.35
CA TRP A 164 -15.00 6.71 24.57
C TRP A 164 -13.56 6.98 24.12
N VAL A 165 -12.62 6.08 24.46
CA VAL A 165 -11.23 6.14 24.00
C VAL A 165 -11.17 6.08 22.48
N GLN A 166 -11.89 5.15 21.85
CA GLN A 166 -11.92 5.01 20.40
C GLN A 166 -12.44 6.28 19.71
N ARG A 167 -13.53 6.88 20.20
CA ARG A 167 -14.05 8.15 19.65
C ARG A 167 -13.04 9.30 19.79
N ILE A 168 -12.27 9.34 20.86
CA ILE A 168 -11.20 10.34 21.04
C ILE A 168 -10.04 10.09 20.06
N LEU A 169 -9.67 8.84 19.82
CA LEU A 169 -8.60 8.53 18.88
C LEU A 169 -9.00 8.80 17.43
N ILE A 170 -10.22 8.40 17.03
CA ILE A 170 -10.74 8.62 15.67
C ILE A 170 -11.08 10.10 15.44
N GLY A 171 -11.77 10.72 16.39
CA GLY A 171 -12.12 12.14 16.35
C GLY A 171 -13.21 12.56 15.37
N GLY A 172 -13.82 11.61 14.68
CA GLY A 172 -14.93 11.81 13.75
C GLY A 172 -15.81 10.57 13.66
N PRO A 173 -16.82 10.59 12.77
CA PRO A 173 -17.68 9.43 12.52
C PRO A 173 -16.93 8.25 11.90
N ASP A 174 -15.81 8.52 11.20
CA ASP A 174 -14.92 7.52 10.62
C ASP A 174 -13.46 8.05 10.59
N TYR A 175 -12.51 7.20 10.21
CA TYR A 175 -11.10 7.56 10.10
C TYR A 175 -10.87 8.57 8.98
N GLY A 176 -10.21 9.66 9.30
CA GLY A 176 -9.95 10.73 8.34
C GLY A 176 -8.99 11.77 8.87
N HIS A 177 -9.19 13.02 8.42
CA HIS A 177 -8.33 14.15 8.75
C HIS A 177 -8.09 14.35 10.26
N HIS A 178 -9.15 14.26 11.08
CA HIS A 178 -9.03 14.40 12.54
C HIS A 178 -8.24 13.27 13.20
N THR A 179 -8.37 12.04 12.69
CA THR A 179 -7.58 10.91 13.19
C THR A 179 -6.10 11.15 12.94
N LEU A 180 -5.76 11.52 11.69
CA LEU A 180 -4.38 11.72 11.29
C LEU A 180 -3.70 12.84 12.06
N THR A 181 -4.35 14.00 12.17
CA THR A 181 -3.80 15.16 12.90
C THR A 181 -3.55 14.87 14.38
N ARG A 182 -4.44 14.10 15.03
CA ARG A 182 -4.26 13.66 16.43
C ARG A 182 -3.10 12.68 16.57
N PHE A 183 -3.03 11.68 15.68
CA PHE A 183 -1.94 10.71 15.68
C PHE A 183 -0.59 11.37 15.40
N PHE A 184 -0.55 12.36 14.52
CA PHE A 184 0.61 13.20 14.30
C PHE A 184 1.03 13.95 15.58
N ALA A 185 0.10 14.62 16.27
CA ALA A 185 0.39 15.31 17.52
C ALA A 185 0.86 14.36 18.63
N LEU A 186 0.31 13.14 18.70
CA LEU A 186 0.76 12.10 19.61
C LEU A 186 2.18 11.64 19.26
N HIS A 187 2.45 11.33 18.00
CA HIS A 187 3.70 10.74 17.55
C HIS A 187 4.87 11.73 17.55
N ALA A 188 4.66 12.96 17.09
CA ALA A 188 5.73 13.97 16.95
C ALA A 188 5.88 14.87 18.19
N GLY A 189 4.85 14.97 19.03
CA GLY A 189 4.83 15.88 20.19
C GLY A 189 4.76 15.16 21.54
N TRP A 190 3.59 14.63 21.88
CA TRP A 190 3.31 14.15 23.24
C TRP A 190 4.10 12.90 23.64
N LEU A 191 4.11 11.86 22.80
CA LEU A 191 4.80 10.61 23.12
C LEU A 191 6.33 10.78 23.17
N PRO A 192 6.99 11.53 22.25
CA PRO A 192 8.42 11.82 22.39
C PRO A 192 8.75 12.64 23.64
N GLY A 193 7.92 13.63 24.00
CA GLY A 193 8.09 14.38 25.24
C GLY A 193 8.00 13.49 26.49
N LEU A 194 7.00 12.61 26.55
CA LEU A 194 6.88 11.61 27.60
C LEU A 194 8.07 10.64 27.63
N LEU A 195 8.55 10.22 26.45
CA LEU A 195 9.73 9.36 26.31
C LEU A 195 10.97 10.01 26.95
N VAL A 196 11.23 11.30 26.68
CA VAL A 196 12.36 12.03 27.29
C VAL A 196 12.27 12.03 28.81
N VAL A 197 11.10 12.35 29.37
CA VAL A 197 10.87 12.38 30.82
C VAL A 197 11.14 11.02 31.45
N LEU A 198 10.61 9.95 30.85
CA LEU A 198 10.80 8.58 31.33
C LEU A 198 12.25 8.13 31.19
N ILE A 199 12.96 8.47 30.11
CA ILE A 199 14.39 8.15 29.94
C ILE A 199 15.23 8.85 31.00
N ALA A 200 14.98 10.14 31.25
CA ALA A 200 15.69 10.89 32.27
C ALA A 200 15.52 10.25 33.66
N GLY A 201 14.28 9.88 34.02
CA GLY A 201 14.00 9.15 35.27
C GLY A 201 14.66 7.77 35.33
N HIS A 202 14.63 7.02 34.21
CA HIS A 202 15.26 5.71 34.12
C HIS A 202 16.79 5.77 34.29
N ILE A 203 17.46 6.71 33.60
CA ILE A 203 18.91 6.92 33.73
C ILE A 203 19.26 7.41 35.14
N TYR A 204 18.47 8.31 35.72
CA TYR A 204 18.69 8.80 37.08
C TYR A 204 18.63 7.65 38.11
N LEU A 205 17.59 6.82 38.06
CA LEU A 205 17.44 5.69 38.99
C LEU A 205 18.49 4.61 38.76
N PHE A 206 18.89 4.39 37.51
CA PHE A 206 19.99 3.53 37.14
C PHE A 206 21.30 3.99 37.78
N ARG A 207 21.68 5.27 37.64
CA ARG A 207 22.89 5.83 38.25
C ARG A 207 22.85 5.82 39.77
N LYS A 208 21.68 6.06 40.35
CA LYS A 208 21.51 6.03 41.82
C LYS A 208 21.75 4.64 42.41
N HIS A 209 21.33 3.57 41.73
CA HIS A 209 21.37 2.21 42.26
C HIS A 209 22.47 1.31 41.65
N GLY A 210 23.16 1.79 40.62
CA GLY A 210 24.21 1.07 39.89
C GLY A 210 23.74 -0.16 39.13
N LEU A 211 24.65 -0.73 38.33
CA LEU A 211 24.44 -1.95 37.55
C LEU A 211 24.28 -3.21 38.42
N THR A 212 23.52 -4.18 37.92
CA THR A 212 23.42 -5.53 38.53
C THR A 212 24.45 -6.44 37.87
N ALA A 213 25.52 -6.79 38.58
CA ALA A 213 26.50 -7.75 38.10
C ALA A 213 26.12 -9.19 38.44
N ALA A 214 26.41 -10.11 37.53
CA ALA A 214 26.30 -11.54 37.79
C ALA A 214 27.35 -11.98 38.83
N GLU A 215 26.90 -12.69 39.87
CA GLU A 215 27.74 -13.29 40.90
C GLU A 215 28.06 -14.76 40.56
N PRO A 216 29.30 -15.24 40.77
CA PRO A 216 30.45 -14.51 41.30
C PRO A 216 31.08 -13.57 40.26
N ARG A 217 31.61 -12.44 40.72
CA ARG A 217 32.33 -11.48 39.86
C ARG A 217 33.57 -12.15 39.24
N ARG A 218 33.58 -12.25 37.90
CA ARG A 218 34.69 -12.81 37.12
C ARG A 218 35.87 -11.85 36.91
N LYS A 219 35.66 -10.54 37.12
CA LYS A 219 36.65 -9.45 36.95
C LYS A 219 36.44 -8.39 38.03
N ALA A 220 37.48 -7.57 38.25
CA ALA A 220 37.39 -6.36 39.07
C ALA A 220 36.48 -5.31 38.41
N ASP A 221 36.04 -4.35 39.21
CA ASP A 221 35.26 -3.21 38.72
C ASP A 221 36.18 -2.30 37.86
N GLU A 222 35.68 -1.84 36.72
CA GLU A 222 36.41 -0.99 35.78
C GLU A 222 35.62 0.31 35.55
N PRO A 223 36.27 1.47 35.33
CA PRO A 223 35.55 2.69 34.97
C PRO A 223 34.82 2.51 33.62
N PHE A 224 33.68 3.20 33.46
CA PHE A 224 32.89 3.15 32.23
C PHE A 224 33.69 3.60 30.99
N TRP A 225 34.49 4.67 31.14
CA TRP A 225 35.49 5.09 30.17
C TRP A 225 36.84 4.39 30.40
N PRO A 226 37.56 3.94 29.36
CA PRO A 226 37.19 3.98 27.93
C PRO A 226 36.48 2.70 27.44
N ASP A 227 36.61 1.59 28.17
CA ASP A 227 36.39 0.26 27.62
C ASP A 227 34.92 -0.10 27.39
N GLN A 228 33.99 0.40 28.23
CA GLN A 228 32.56 0.21 28.00
C GLN A 228 32.07 1.15 26.91
N VAL A 229 32.51 2.42 26.91
CA VAL A 229 32.19 3.40 25.87
C VAL A 229 32.60 2.90 24.48
N LEU A 230 33.78 2.29 24.35
CA LEU A 230 34.22 1.71 23.09
C LEU A 230 33.30 0.56 22.62
N LYS A 231 32.89 -0.34 23.52
CA LYS A 231 31.95 -1.44 23.19
C LYS A 231 30.59 -0.88 22.77
N ASP A 232 30.10 0.14 23.47
CA ASP A 232 28.84 0.80 23.17
C ASP A 232 28.90 1.53 21.82
N ALA A 233 30.03 2.15 21.48
CA ALA A 233 30.25 2.78 20.18
C ALA A 233 30.28 1.74 19.05
N VAL A 234 31.01 0.63 19.22
CA VAL A 234 31.03 -0.48 18.25
C VAL A 234 29.63 -1.06 18.05
N ALA A 235 28.86 -1.26 19.13
CA ALA A 235 27.48 -1.74 19.04
C ALA A 235 26.58 -0.76 18.28
N SER A 236 26.70 0.54 18.56
CA SER A 236 25.93 1.59 17.88
C SER A 236 26.27 1.68 16.38
N LEU A 237 27.55 1.55 16.03
CA LEU A 237 27.99 1.46 14.63
C LEU A 237 27.45 0.20 13.94
N ALA A 238 27.43 -0.95 14.62
CA ALA A 238 26.85 -2.17 14.08
C ALA A 238 25.33 -2.03 13.85
N VAL A 239 24.61 -1.37 14.77
CA VAL A 239 23.18 -1.04 14.62
C VAL A 239 22.97 -0.14 13.41
N MET A 240 23.77 0.92 13.25
CA MET A 240 23.68 1.80 12.09
C MET A 240 24.01 1.06 10.78
N ALA A 241 25.04 0.21 10.79
CA ALA A 241 25.38 -0.62 9.62
C ALA A 241 24.24 -1.56 9.24
N ALA A 242 23.56 -2.19 10.21
CA ALA A 242 22.40 -3.03 9.95
C ALA A 242 21.23 -2.22 9.36
N VAL A 243 20.98 -1.00 9.86
CA VAL A 243 19.98 -0.07 9.28
C VAL A 243 20.32 0.26 7.83
N LEU A 244 21.58 0.57 7.53
CA LEU A 244 22.01 0.84 6.15
C LEU A 244 21.85 -0.41 5.26
N VAL A 245 22.22 -1.60 5.75
CA VAL A 245 22.00 -2.85 5.00
C VAL A 245 20.53 -3.05 4.68
N MET A 246 19.61 -2.79 5.61
CA MET A 246 18.16 -2.89 5.35
C MET A 246 17.71 -1.92 4.25
N ILE A 247 18.20 -0.68 4.27
CA ILE A 247 17.86 0.35 3.27
C ILE A 247 18.42 0.02 1.88
N PHE A 248 19.65 -0.51 1.81
CA PHE A 248 20.31 -0.86 0.55
C PHE A 248 20.03 -2.29 0.08
N TRP A 249 19.28 -3.08 0.86
CA TRP A 249 18.98 -4.48 0.54
C TRP A 249 18.39 -4.68 -0.87
N PRO A 250 17.45 -3.84 -1.37
CA PRO A 250 16.93 -3.99 -2.74
C PRO A 250 18.01 -3.92 -3.83
N ARG A 251 19.07 -3.14 -3.59
CA ARG A 251 20.21 -3.03 -4.52
C ARG A 251 21.22 -4.17 -4.35
N ILE A 252 21.50 -4.56 -3.10
CA ILE A 252 22.47 -5.62 -2.79
C ILE A 252 21.95 -6.99 -3.24
N SER A 253 20.66 -7.27 -3.00
CA SER A 253 20.03 -8.55 -3.34
C SER A 253 19.68 -8.71 -4.81
N GLY A 254 19.75 -7.62 -5.59
CA GLY A 254 19.27 -7.60 -6.97
C GLY A 254 17.75 -7.77 -7.12
N ALA A 255 17.00 -7.73 -6.02
CA ALA A 255 15.55 -7.93 -6.00
C ALA A 255 14.76 -6.82 -6.72
N GLY A 256 15.41 -5.69 -7.03
CA GLY A 256 14.71 -4.49 -7.50
C GLY A 256 13.89 -3.86 -6.37
N GLY A 257 13.43 -2.63 -6.58
CA GLY A 257 12.62 -1.88 -5.61
C GLY A 257 13.21 -0.52 -5.20
N PRO A 258 12.39 0.36 -4.61
CA PRO A 258 12.82 1.67 -4.15
C PRO A 258 13.83 1.54 -2.99
N LEU A 259 14.78 2.47 -2.91
CA LEU A 259 15.63 2.62 -1.72
C LEU A 259 14.82 3.30 -0.62
N GLY A 260 15.12 3.04 0.66
CA GLY A 260 14.46 3.71 1.78
C GLY A 260 13.37 2.85 2.41
N ALA A 261 12.17 3.40 2.59
CA ALA A 261 11.03 2.67 3.15
C ALA A 261 9.93 2.48 2.10
N ASP A 262 9.20 1.36 2.17
CA ASP A 262 8.09 1.12 1.25
C ASP A 262 6.97 2.17 1.45
N LEU A 263 6.28 2.52 0.37
CA LEU A 263 5.10 3.38 0.39
C LEU A 263 4.02 2.69 -0.44
N SER A 264 2.97 2.18 0.22
CA SER A 264 1.85 1.56 -0.48
C SER A 264 0.97 2.63 -1.15
N ALA A 265 -0.03 2.19 -1.93
CA ALA A 265 -1.04 3.08 -2.47
C ALA A 265 -1.71 3.94 -1.38
N PRO A 266 -2.13 5.19 -1.69
CA PRO A 266 -2.87 6.05 -0.78
C PRO A 266 -4.06 5.33 -0.16
N ALA A 267 -4.34 5.60 1.10
CA ALA A 267 -5.48 5.00 1.78
C ALA A 267 -6.80 5.36 1.08
N ASP A 268 -7.60 4.35 0.76
CA ASP A 268 -8.96 4.51 0.25
C ASP A 268 -9.95 3.77 1.16
N PRO A 269 -10.74 4.51 1.99
CA PRO A 269 -11.74 3.90 2.86
C PRO A 269 -12.87 3.18 2.13
N SER A 270 -13.08 3.47 0.84
CA SER A 270 -14.17 2.88 0.06
C SER A 270 -13.87 1.46 -0.44
N GLU A 271 -12.61 1.05 -0.42
CA GLU A 271 -12.18 -0.29 -0.82
C GLU A 271 -11.56 -1.04 0.37
N LEU A 272 -12.04 -2.25 0.65
CA LEU A 272 -11.47 -3.08 1.71
C LEU A 272 -10.06 -3.55 1.33
N TYR A 273 -9.10 -3.34 2.24
CA TYR A 273 -7.73 -3.81 2.06
C TYR A 273 -7.54 -5.23 2.62
N SER A 274 -7.83 -6.24 1.80
CA SER A 274 -7.73 -7.66 2.20
C SER A 274 -6.29 -8.13 2.48
N ALA A 275 -5.29 -7.40 2.00
CA ALA A 275 -3.87 -7.60 2.32
C ALA A 275 -3.43 -6.95 3.63
N ALA A 276 -4.33 -6.32 4.41
CA ALA A 276 -3.99 -5.67 5.67
C ALA A 276 -3.35 -6.63 6.68
N ARG A 277 -2.11 -6.31 7.10
CA ARG A 277 -1.40 -6.96 8.20
C ARG A 277 -0.71 -5.90 9.04
N PRO A 278 -0.67 -6.04 10.38
CA PRO A 278 0.13 -5.14 11.20
C PRO A 278 1.62 -5.42 11.00
N GLU A 279 2.46 -4.55 11.55
CA GLU A 279 3.91 -4.74 11.59
C GLU A 279 4.32 -6.03 12.29
N TRP A 280 5.51 -6.56 11.96
CA TRP A 280 5.94 -7.90 12.36
C TRP A 280 5.95 -8.12 13.88
N TYR A 281 6.24 -7.07 14.65
CA TYR A 281 6.23 -7.09 16.11
C TYR A 281 4.82 -7.12 16.72
N PHE A 282 3.75 -7.00 15.93
CA PHE A 282 2.36 -7.18 16.34
C PHE A 282 1.67 -8.38 15.64
N LEU A 283 2.35 -9.09 14.74
CA LEU A 283 1.77 -10.24 14.04
C LEU A 283 1.33 -11.37 14.97
N PHE A 284 2.05 -11.58 16.08
CA PHE A 284 1.66 -12.59 17.05
C PHE A 284 0.27 -12.30 17.66
N LEU A 285 -0.01 -11.03 17.96
CA LEU A 285 -1.29 -10.61 18.53
C LEU A 285 -2.39 -10.74 17.46
N PHE A 286 -2.11 -10.33 16.22
CA PHE A 286 -3.02 -10.55 15.11
C PHE A 286 -3.39 -12.02 14.92
N GLN A 287 -2.41 -12.93 14.99
CA GLN A 287 -2.68 -14.36 14.89
C GLN A 287 -3.45 -14.90 16.10
N LEU A 288 -3.15 -14.40 17.31
CA LEU A 288 -3.86 -14.78 18.52
C LEU A 288 -5.35 -14.42 18.43
N LEU A 289 -5.66 -13.22 17.95
CA LEU A 289 -7.04 -12.72 17.87
C LEU A 289 -7.92 -13.55 16.92
N LYS A 290 -7.33 -14.24 15.93
CA LYS A 290 -8.10 -15.15 15.06
C LYS A 290 -8.72 -16.34 15.80
N TYR A 291 -8.22 -16.69 16.98
CA TYR A 291 -8.79 -17.74 17.83
C TYR A 291 -9.94 -17.25 18.72
N PHE A 292 -10.22 -15.94 18.74
CA PHE A 292 -11.25 -15.31 19.55
C PHE A 292 -12.21 -14.46 18.67
N PRO A 293 -13.02 -15.09 17.79
CA PRO A 293 -13.93 -14.36 16.93
C PRO A 293 -15.14 -13.77 17.71
N GLY A 294 -15.67 -12.65 17.21
CA GLY A 294 -16.90 -12.04 17.70
C GLY A 294 -16.78 -11.52 19.14
N GLU A 295 -17.78 -11.78 19.97
CA GLU A 295 -17.83 -11.29 21.36
C GLU A 295 -16.68 -11.82 22.25
N SER A 296 -16.02 -12.91 21.84
CA SER A 296 -14.89 -13.46 22.57
C SER A 296 -13.58 -12.67 22.39
N GLU A 297 -13.55 -11.70 21.46
CA GLU A 297 -12.36 -10.91 21.13
C GLU A 297 -11.77 -10.21 22.37
N VAL A 298 -12.61 -9.79 23.33
CA VAL A 298 -12.18 -9.17 24.59
C VAL A 298 -11.18 -10.04 25.35
N TRP A 299 -11.32 -11.37 25.31
CA TRP A 299 -10.40 -12.28 25.98
C TRP A 299 -9.00 -12.26 25.37
N GLY A 300 -8.92 -12.30 24.04
CA GLY A 300 -7.64 -12.26 23.31
C GLY A 300 -7.02 -10.86 23.29
N ALA A 301 -7.83 -9.82 23.19
CA ALA A 301 -7.41 -8.43 23.02
C ALA A 301 -7.04 -7.74 24.33
N ILE A 302 -7.80 -8.00 25.41
CA ILE A 302 -7.70 -7.24 26.66
C ILE A 302 -7.26 -8.14 27.81
N VAL A 303 -7.96 -9.25 28.04
CA VAL A 303 -7.75 -10.07 29.25
C VAL A 303 -6.39 -10.74 29.24
N LEU A 304 -6.05 -11.47 28.17
CA LEU A 304 -4.80 -12.23 28.09
C LEU A 304 -3.56 -11.31 28.09
N PRO A 305 -3.48 -10.25 27.26
CA PRO A 305 -2.41 -9.27 27.36
C PRO A 305 -2.37 -8.56 28.72
N GLY A 306 -3.53 -8.22 29.30
CA GLY A 306 -3.64 -7.58 30.62
C GLY A 306 -3.11 -8.44 31.76
N VAL A 307 -3.39 -9.75 31.75
CA VAL A 307 -2.79 -10.71 32.69
C VAL A 307 -1.28 -10.78 32.49
N GLY A 308 -0.82 -10.82 31.24
CA GLY A 308 0.61 -10.82 30.93
C GLY A 308 1.33 -9.59 31.49
N ILE A 309 0.81 -8.39 31.23
CA ILE A 309 1.33 -7.12 31.74
C ILE A 309 1.29 -7.08 33.28
N SER A 310 0.23 -7.60 33.90
CA SER A 310 0.11 -7.67 35.36
C SER A 310 1.20 -8.54 35.98
N ILE A 311 1.52 -9.69 35.34
CA ILE A 311 2.65 -10.54 35.75
C ILE A 311 3.98 -9.81 35.57
N LEU A 312 4.16 -9.07 34.47
CA LEU A 312 5.36 -8.25 34.25
C LEU A 312 5.53 -7.22 35.37
N LEU A 313 4.48 -6.46 35.71
CA LEU A 313 4.50 -5.48 36.80
C LEU A 313 4.82 -6.12 38.15
N ALA A 314 4.37 -7.36 38.39
CA ALA A 314 4.60 -8.11 39.61
C ALA A 314 5.99 -8.80 39.67
N MET A 315 6.76 -8.84 38.57
CA MET A 315 8.06 -9.53 38.53
C MET A 315 9.02 -9.15 39.66
N PRO A 316 9.15 -7.87 40.08
CA PRO A 316 10.00 -7.50 41.21
C PRO A 316 9.64 -8.18 42.52
N PHE A 317 8.35 -8.39 42.76
CA PHE A 317 7.86 -9.04 43.97
C PHE A 317 8.01 -10.56 43.87
N LEU A 318 7.68 -11.13 42.72
CA LEU A 318 7.80 -12.58 42.47
C LEU A 318 9.26 -13.03 42.52
N GLY A 319 10.19 -12.24 41.97
CA GLY A 319 11.60 -12.62 41.84
C GLY A 319 12.45 -12.48 43.11
N ARG A 320 11.85 -12.17 44.27
CA ARG A 320 12.55 -12.06 45.55
C ARG A 320 13.26 -13.36 45.95
N TRP A 321 12.66 -14.51 45.63
CA TRP A 321 13.25 -15.83 45.88
C TRP A 321 13.70 -16.53 44.59
N ARG A 322 14.58 -17.53 44.72
CA ARG A 322 15.19 -18.24 43.57
C ARG A 322 14.15 -18.85 42.62
N LEU A 323 13.10 -19.48 43.16
CA LEU A 323 12.03 -20.09 42.35
C LEU A 323 11.22 -19.06 41.57
N GLY A 324 10.97 -17.88 42.12
CA GLY A 324 10.18 -16.84 41.48
C GLY A 324 10.99 -16.10 40.43
N HIS A 325 12.31 -15.95 40.62
CA HIS A 325 13.19 -15.49 39.57
C HIS A 325 13.24 -16.49 38.39
N ARG A 326 13.30 -17.80 38.67
CA ARG A 326 13.16 -18.84 37.64
C ARG A 326 11.81 -18.77 36.94
N PHE A 327 10.72 -18.58 37.69
CA PHE A 327 9.38 -18.36 37.12
C PHE A 327 9.38 -17.17 36.15
N ASN A 328 9.93 -16.01 36.54
CA ASN A 328 9.98 -14.83 35.68
C ASN A 328 10.76 -15.10 34.37
N ILE A 329 11.89 -15.82 34.45
CA ILE A 329 12.66 -16.21 33.25
C ILE A 329 11.85 -17.16 32.36
N VAL A 330 11.23 -18.19 32.94
CA VAL A 330 10.41 -19.15 32.18
C VAL A 330 9.19 -18.46 31.57
N PHE A 331 8.53 -17.58 32.30
CA PHE A 331 7.39 -16.79 31.82
C PHE A 331 7.79 -15.92 30.62
N LEU A 332 8.92 -15.20 30.71
CA LEU A 332 9.42 -14.42 29.59
C LEU A 332 9.78 -15.31 28.38
N ALA A 333 10.51 -16.40 28.61
CA ALA A 333 10.95 -17.31 27.55
C ALA A 333 9.75 -17.96 26.84
N THR A 334 8.74 -18.41 27.59
CA THR A 334 7.51 -19.00 27.04
C THR A 334 6.67 -17.97 26.31
N GLY A 335 6.56 -16.74 26.84
CA GLY A 335 5.89 -15.63 26.16
C GLY A 335 6.54 -15.28 24.82
N LEU A 336 7.87 -15.15 24.78
CA LEU A 336 8.61 -14.87 23.55
C LEU A 336 8.54 -16.03 22.55
N ALA A 337 8.64 -17.28 23.01
CA ALA A 337 8.49 -18.46 22.16
C ALA A 337 7.07 -18.56 21.58
N GLY A 338 6.04 -18.28 22.40
CA GLY A 338 4.65 -18.21 21.96
C GLY A 338 4.42 -17.12 20.93
N ALA A 339 4.96 -15.92 21.16
CA ALA A 339 4.91 -14.83 20.20
C ALA A 339 5.59 -15.19 18.87
N ALA A 340 6.79 -15.78 18.92
CA ALA A 340 7.50 -16.25 17.73
C ALA A 340 6.71 -17.33 16.98
N ALA A 341 6.16 -18.31 17.69
CA ALA A 341 5.34 -19.37 17.10
C ALA A 341 4.09 -18.81 16.40
N LEU A 342 3.37 -17.89 17.04
CA LEU A 342 2.20 -17.23 16.46
C LEU A 342 2.56 -16.38 15.24
N THR A 343 3.66 -15.65 15.27
CA THR A 343 4.16 -14.91 14.10
C THR A 343 4.50 -15.85 12.93
N LEU A 344 5.15 -16.99 13.20
CA LEU A 344 5.45 -17.99 12.18
C LEU A 344 4.18 -18.63 11.61
N LEU A 345 3.16 -18.88 12.44
CA LEU A 345 1.86 -19.37 12.00
C LEU A 345 1.14 -18.34 11.11
N ALA A 346 1.19 -17.04 11.45
CA ALA A 346 0.66 -15.98 10.60
C ALA A 346 1.33 -15.98 9.23
N TRP A 347 2.67 -15.99 9.19
CA TRP A 347 3.42 -16.04 7.93
C TRP A 347 3.10 -17.28 7.11
N ARG A 348 2.95 -18.44 7.74
CA ARG A 348 2.59 -19.68 7.05
C ARG A 348 1.18 -19.59 6.48
N ALA A 349 0.20 -19.10 7.24
CA ALA A 349 -1.17 -18.93 6.78
C ALA A 349 -1.25 -17.98 5.58
N ASP A 350 -0.53 -16.85 5.65
CA ASP A 350 -0.46 -15.86 4.58
C ASP A 350 0.20 -16.41 3.31
N ARG A 351 1.30 -17.18 3.44
CA ARG A 351 1.96 -17.83 2.30
C ARG A 351 1.09 -18.88 1.61
N LEU A 352 0.21 -19.55 2.35
CA LEU A 352 -0.63 -20.63 1.85
C LEU A 352 -2.00 -20.18 1.33
N SER A 353 -2.47 -18.96 1.66
CA SER A 353 -3.77 -18.44 1.18
C SER A 353 -3.65 -17.86 -0.24
N PRO A 354 -4.31 -18.45 -1.25
CA PRO A 354 -4.33 -17.89 -2.60
C PRO A 354 -4.94 -16.49 -2.64
N GLU A 355 -6.00 -16.26 -1.87
CA GLU A 355 -6.70 -14.98 -1.79
C GLU A 355 -5.79 -13.87 -1.29
N PHE A 356 -5.01 -14.15 -0.22
CA PHE A 356 -4.04 -13.18 0.29
C PHE A 356 -2.93 -12.89 -0.71
N GLN A 357 -2.44 -13.89 -1.44
CA GLN A 357 -1.41 -13.67 -2.47
C GLN A 357 -1.94 -12.83 -3.64
N VAL A 358 -3.19 -13.03 -4.06
CA VAL A 358 -3.85 -12.17 -5.05
C VAL A 358 -4.00 -10.75 -4.51
N ALA A 359 -4.52 -10.59 -3.30
CA ALA A 359 -4.69 -9.29 -2.66
C ALA A 359 -3.38 -8.52 -2.54
N ARG A 360 -2.30 -9.19 -2.14
CA ARG A 360 -0.97 -8.59 -2.04
C ARG A 360 -0.44 -8.14 -3.41
N ARG A 361 -0.55 -8.97 -4.45
CA ARG A 361 -0.14 -8.57 -5.81
C ARG A 361 -0.93 -7.38 -6.34
N MET A 362 -2.24 -7.32 -6.03
CA MET A 362 -3.06 -6.17 -6.40
C MET A 362 -2.62 -4.91 -5.66
N ALA A 363 -2.33 -5.01 -4.36
CA ALA A 363 -1.79 -3.90 -3.56
C ALA A 363 -0.44 -3.40 -4.10
N ASP A 364 0.46 -4.33 -4.45
CA ASP A 364 1.77 -4.01 -5.02
C ASP A 364 1.60 -3.32 -6.39
N ARG A 365 0.70 -3.83 -7.25
CA ARG A 365 0.36 -3.22 -8.55
C ARG A 365 -0.22 -1.80 -8.41
N GLU A 366 -1.10 -1.57 -7.44
CA GLU A 366 -1.65 -0.24 -7.17
C GLU A 366 -0.57 0.72 -6.65
N ALA A 367 0.34 0.25 -5.79
CA ALA A 367 1.46 1.05 -5.31
C ALA A 367 2.42 1.43 -6.45
N GLU A 368 2.79 0.48 -7.30
CA GLU A 368 3.63 0.73 -8.49
C GLU A 368 2.95 1.71 -9.46
N ARG A 369 1.66 1.49 -9.75
CA ARG A 369 0.88 2.37 -10.62
C ARG A 369 0.79 3.78 -10.04
N MET A 370 0.62 3.90 -8.73
CA MET A 370 0.60 5.18 -8.05
C MET A 370 1.91 5.95 -8.24
N MET A 371 3.07 5.29 -8.17
CA MET A 371 4.36 5.95 -8.40
C MET A 371 4.47 6.51 -9.82
N VAL A 372 3.94 5.79 -10.82
CA VAL A 372 3.87 6.25 -12.21
C VAL A 372 2.98 7.49 -12.36
N LEU A 373 1.80 7.48 -11.74
CA LEU A 373 0.85 8.60 -11.81
C LEU A 373 1.37 9.83 -11.06
N ALA A 374 1.95 9.64 -9.88
CA ALA A 374 2.53 10.71 -9.08
C ALA A 374 3.71 11.40 -9.77
N GLY A 375 4.54 10.63 -10.50
CA GLY A 375 5.66 11.15 -11.29
C GLY A 375 5.25 11.69 -12.66
N SER A 376 3.96 11.73 -12.99
CA SER A 376 3.48 12.30 -14.24
C SER A 376 3.68 13.82 -14.28
N PRO A 377 3.70 14.47 -15.47
CA PRO A 377 3.78 15.93 -15.56
C PRO A 377 2.63 16.67 -14.86
N LEU A 378 1.51 15.99 -14.59
CA LEU A 378 0.39 16.56 -13.84
C LEU A 378 0.61 16.54 -12.32
N GLY A 379 1.54 15.71 -11.85
CA GLY A 379 1.83 15.52 -10.42
C GLY A 379 0.65 14.98 -9.63
N ILE A 380 0.69 15.18 -8.31
CA ILE A 380 -0.39 14.81 -7.39
C ILE A 380 -1.35 15.99 -7.23
N PRO A 381 -2.66 15.81 -7.48
CA PRO A 381 -3.62 16.91 -7.41
C PRO A 381 -3.91 17.33 -5.96
N PRO A 382 -4.43 18.55 -5.73
CA PRO A 382 -4.83 19.01 -4.39
C PRO A 382 -5.93 18.17 -3.73
N SER A 383 -6.71 17.42 -4.51
CA SER A 383 -7.68 16.43 -4.01
C SER A 383 -7.03 15.20 -3.35
N GLY A 384 -5.70 15.06 -3.49
CA GLY A 384 -4.88 14.02 -2.86
C GLY A 384 -4.61 12.81 -3.74
N GLY A 385 -3.61 12.02 -3.35
CA GLY A 385 -3.12 10.88 -4.14
C GLY A 385 -4.17 9.81 -4.45
N ALA A 386 -5.12 9.57 -3.54
CA ALA A 386 -6.19 8.58 -3.76
C ALA A 386 -7.05 8.89 -5.00
N SER A 387 -7.22 10.18 -5.32
CA SER A 387 -7.99 10.58 -6.51
C SER A 387 -7.33 10.13 -7.82
N LEU A 388 -6.00 10.03 -7.86
CA LEU A 388 -5.29 9.53 -9.05
C LEU A 388 -5.65 8.08 -9.36
N LEU A 389 -5.69 7.20 -8.36
CA LEU A 389 -6.07 5.80 -8.55
C LEU A 389 -7.56 5.60 -8.84
N ARG A 390 -8.44 6.45 -8.29
CA ARG A 390 -9.88 6.43 -8.62
C ARG A 390 -10.18 6.88 -10.04
N GLN A 391 -9.31 7.71 -10.62
CA GLN A 391 -9.47 8.25 -11.97
C GLN A 391 -8.59 7.54 -13.01
N ASP A 392 -7.84 6.51 -12.60
CA ASP A 392 -6.95 5.79 -13.50
C ASP A 392 -7.68 4.65 -14.22
N PRO A 393 -7.84 4.70 -15.56
CA PRO A 393 -8.51 3.65 -16.31
C PRO A 393 -7.81 2.30 -16.17
N PHE A 394 -6.48 2.28 -15.99
CA PHE A 394 -5.72 1.04 -15.90
C PHE A 394 -6.04 0.23 -14.63
N ILE A 395 -6.34 0.90 -13.51
CA ILE A 395 -6.75 0.25 -12.26
C ILE A 395 -8.26 0.04 -12.22
N GLN A 396 -9.05 1.06 -12.56
CA GLN A 396 -10.50 1.04 -12.36
C GLN A 396 -11.26 0.35 -13.50
N GLY A 397 -10.78 0.44 -14.74
CA GLY A 397 -11.41 -0.18 -15.91
C GLY A 397 -11.64 -1.68 -15.75
N PRO A 398 -10.61 -2.48 -15.39
CA PRO A 398 -10.77 -3.90 -15.07
C PRO A 398 -11.79 -4.19 -13.96
N LYS A 399 -11.77 -3.41 -12.86
CA LYS A 399 -12.67 -3.59 -11.71
C LYS A 399 -14.13 -3.36 -12.14
N LEU A 400 -14.38 -2.27 -12.86
CA LEU A 400 -15.70 -1.91 -13.36
C LEU A 400 -16.19 -2.89 -14.43
N PHE A 401 -15.33 -3.31 -15.35
CA PHE A 401 -15.65 -4.31 -16.37
C PHE A 401 -16.01 -5.67 -15.74
N ALA A 402 -15.21 -6.15 -14.79
CA ALA A 402 -15.49 -7.40 -14.08
C ALA A 402 -16.84 -7.34 -13.37
N LYS A 403 -17.17 -6.21 -12.75
CA LYS A 403 -18.41 -6.03 -11.99
C LYS A 403 -19.66 -5.88 -12.86
N HIS A 404 -19.55 -5.18 -14.00
CA HIS A 404 -20.72 -4.72 -14.76
C HIS A 404 -20.82 -5.30 -16.18
N CYS A 405 -19.72 -5.75 -16.77
CA CYS A 405 -19.66 -6.17 -18.18
C CYS A 405 -19.36 -7.66 -18.35
N SER A 406 -18.61 -8.27 -17.41
CA SER A 406 -18.13 -9.65 -17.52
C SER A 406 -19.24 -10.72 -17.44
N SER A 407 -20.46 -10.35 -17.07
CA SER A 407 -21.61 -11.27 -17.15
C SER A 407 -21.95 -11.64 -18.60
N CYS A 408 -21.67 -10.74 -19.55
CA CYS A 408 -21.97 -10.93 -20.98
C CYS A 408 -20.71 -10.98 -21.83
N HIS A 409 -19.78 -10.06 -21.61
CA HIS A 409 -18.56 -9.90 -22.39
C HIS A 409 -17.37 -10.66 -21.79
N ARG A 410 -16.36 -10.91 -22.63
CA ARG A 410 -15.06 -11.41 -22.20
C ARG A 410 -13.97 -10.39 -22.57
N TRP A 411 -12.84 -10.49 -21.90
CA TRP A 411 -11.61 -9.80 -22.25
C TRP A 411 -10.51 -10.83 -22.50
N GLY A 412 -10.40 -11.30 -23.74
CA GLY A 412 -9.47 -12.36 -24.12
C GLY A 412 -9.77 -13.68 -23.41
N GLY A 413 -11.06 -13.99 -23.20
CA GLY A 413 -11.53 -15.14 -22.43
C GLY A 413 -11.66 -14.92 -20.91
N GLU A 414 -11.20 -13.79 -20.38
CA GLU A 414 -11.22 -13.48 -18.94
C GLU A 414 -12.31 -12.45 -18.57
N ASP A 415 -12.46 -12.19 -17.27
CA ASP A 415 -13.36 -11.19 -16.69
C ASP A 415 -12.77 -9.77 -16.60
N GLY A 416 -11.57 -9.55 -17.14
CA GLY A 416 -10.83 -8.29 -17.08
C GLY A 416 -9.86 -8.18 -15.90
N GLN A 417 -10.07 -8.92 -14.81
CA GLN A 417 -9.17 -8.99 -13.65
C GLN A 417 -8.33 -10.28 -13.60
N GLY A 418 -8.40 -11.10 -14.65
CA GLY A 418 -7.69 -12.38 -14.75
C GLY A 418 -8.49 -13.58 -14.26
N GLY A 419 -9.74 -13.38 -13.84
CA GLY A 419 -10.66 -14.47 -13.54
C GLY A 419 -11.21 -15.08 -14.83
N ILE A 420 -11.48 -16.38 -14.81
CA ILE A 420 -12.16 -17.08 -15.91
C ILE A 420 -13.61 -17.31 -15.51
N PRO A 421 -14.58 -16.59 -16.09
CA PRO A 421 -15.99 -16.83 -15.85
C PRO A 421 -16.38 -18.26 -16.24
N ARG A 422 -17.22 -18.90 -15.42
CA ARG A 422 -17.71 -20.28 -15.68
C ARG A 422 -18.79 -20.33 -16.74
N ASP A 423 -19.61 -19.28 -16.81
CA ASP A 423 -20.71 -19.20 -17.78
C ASP A 423 -20.17 -18.91 -19.18
N PRO A 424 -20.83 -19.40 -20.25
CA PRO A 424 -20.46 -19.05 -21.61
C PRO A 424 -20.70 -17.56 -21.88
N ALA A 425 -19.84 -16.96 -22.72
CA ALA A 425 -20.02 -15.58 -23.14
C ALA A 425 -21.33 -15.43 -23.93
N SER A 426 -22.15 -14.45 -23.57
CA SER A 426 -23.41 -14.13 -24.26
C SER A 426 -23.32 -12.85 -25.10
N ALA A 427 -22.14 -12.25 -25.17
CA ALA A 427 -21.78 -11.15 -26.04
C ALA A 427 -20.31 -11.26 -26.49
N ALA A 428 -19.89 -10.38 -27.40
CA ALA A 428 -18.56 -10.41 -28.01
C ALA A 428 -17.42 -10.30 -26.99
N ASP A 429 -16.26 -10.85 -27.36
CA ASP A 429 -15.01 -10.59 -26.65
C ASP A 429 -14.50 -9.19 -27.07
N LEU A 430 -14.21 -8.35 -26.08
CA LEU A 430 -13.87 -6.95 -26.28
C LEU A 430 -12.36 -6.69 -26.28
N LYS A 431 -11.52 -7.73 -26.15
CA LYS A 431 -10.07 -7.57 -26.23
C LYS A 431 -9.66 -7.10 -27.63
N GLY A 432 -9.05 -5.92 -27.67
CA GLY A 432 -8.66 -5.28 -28.92
C GLY A 432 -9.83 -4.77 -29.75
N PHE A 433 -11.00 -4.51 -29.14
CA PHE A 433 -12.16 -3.96 -29.85
C PHE A 433 -11.79 -2.75 -30.73
N ALA A 434 -12.38 -2.69 -31.93
CA ALA A 434 -12.12 -1.67 -32.95
C ALA A 434 -10.69 -1.62 -33.52
N THR A 435 -9.81 -2.56 -33.17
CA THR A 435 -8.54 -2.72 -33.88
C THR A 435 -8.75 -3.32 -35.27
N ARG A 436 -7.78 -3.13 -36.18
CA ARG A 436 -7.80 -3.76 -37.50
C ARG A 436 -7.91 -5.29 -37.41
N GLU A 437 -7.24 -5.90 -36.44
CA GLU A 437 -7.29 -7.35 -36.20
C GLU A 437 -8.69 -7.80 -35.74
N TRP A 438 -9.27 -7.09 -34.77
CA TRP A 438 -10.59 -7.40 -34.25
C TRP A 438 -11.65 -7.28 -35.35
N LEU A 439 -11.60 -6.19 -36.14
CA LEU A 439 -12.50 -5.96 -37.27
C LEU A 439 -12.29 -7.00 -38.39
N ALA A 440 -11.04 -7.40 -38.67
CA ALA A 440 -10.76 -8.45 -39.66
C ALA A 440 -11.43 -9.78 -39.26
N GLY A 441 -11.39 -10.15 -37.98
CA GLY A 441 -12.10 -11.33 -37.51
C GLY A 441 -13.62 -11.16 -37.44
N LEU A 442 -14.14 -9.94 -37.22
CA LEU A 442 -15.58 -9.66 -37.34
C LEU A 442 -16.09 -9.86 -38.77
N LEU A 443 -15.26 -9.52 -39.77
CA LEU A 443 -15.56 -9.68 -41.20
C LEU A 443 -15.05 -11.01 -41.79
N ASP A 444 -14.63 -11.96 -40.94
CA ASP A 444 -14.24 -13.30 -41.36
C ASP A 444 -15.46 -14.25 -41.32
N PRO A 445 -15.85 -14.85 -42.46
CA PRO A 445 -16.96 -15.81 -42.55
C PRO A 445 -16.89 -16.98 -41.56
N ALA A 446 -15.68 -17.43 -41.21
CA ALA A 446 -15.49 -18.55 -40.28
C ALA A 446 -15.61 -18.12 -38.81
N ARG A 447 -15.40 -16.83 -38.51
CA ARG A 447 -15.29 -16.32 -37.13
C ARG A 447 -16.50 -15.49 -36.68
N VAL A 448 -17.17 -14.78 -37.57
CA VAL A 448 -18.26 -13.83 -37.24
C VAL A 448 -19.38 -14.42 -36.35
N ALA A 449 -19.65 -15.72 -36.50
CA ALA A 449 -20.69 -16.46 -35.77
C ALA A 449 -20.18 -17.15 -34.49
N THR A 450 -18.90 -16.98 -34.14
CA THR A 450 -18.32 -17.53 -32.91
C THR A 450 -18.61 -16.62 -31.72
N SER A 451 -18.43 -17.15 -30.50
CA SER A 451 -18.65 -16.40 -29.25
C SER A 451 -17.77 -15.15 -29.11
N ASN A 452 -16.64 -15.08 -29.83
CA ASN A 452 -15.77 -13.90 -29.81
C ASN A 452 -16.42 -12.68 -30.49
N TYR A 453 -17.46 -12.91 -31.31
CA TYR A 453 -18.19 -11.88 -32.05
C TYR A 453 -19.70 -11.99 -31.80
N PHE A 454 -20.51 -12.41 -32.78
CA PHE A 454 -21.97 -12.45 -32.64
C PHE A 454 -22.53 -13.76 -32.08
N GLY A 455 -21.73 -14.82 -31.98
CA GLY A 455 -22.21 -16.19 -31.71
C GLY A 455 -23.01 -16.37 -30.42
N GLY A 456 -22.72 -15.59 -29.38
CA GLY A 456 -23.46 -15.63 -28.10
C GLY A 456 -24.74 -14.78 -28.08
N THR A 457 -24.98 -13.97 -29.12
CA THR A 457 -26.05 -12.96 -29.18
C THR A 457 -27.18 -13.40 -30.12
N LYS A 458 -28.35 -12.75 -30.02
CA LYS A 458 -29.41 -12.90 -31.04
C LYS A 458 -29.01 -12.41 -32.44
N LEU A 459 -27.86 -11.75 -32.57
CA LEU A 459 -27.33 -11.25 -33.84
C LEU A 459 -26.45 -12.28 -34.57
N SER A 460 -26.22 -13.46 -34.00
CA SER A 460 -25.47 -14.57 -34.64
C SER A 460 -26.02 -14.95 -36.02
N ASP A 461 -27.34 -14.82 -36.22
CA ASP A 461 -28.06 -15.00 -37.49
C ASP A 461 -28.66 -13.68 -38.04
N GLY A 462 -28.23 -12.56 -37.48
CA GLY A 462 -28.61 -11.21 -37.91
C GLY A 462 -28.16 -10.89 -39.34
N LYS A 463 -28.59 -9.73 -39.85
CA LYS A 463 -28.25 -9.27 -41.22
C LYS A 463 -26.72 -9.20 -41.42
N MET A 464 -26.00 -8.64 -40.46
CA MET A 464 -24.54 -8.50 -40.54
C MET A 464 -23.82 -9.84 -40.61
N SER A 465 -24.14 -10.77 -39.70
CA SER A 465 -23.52 -12.10 -39.68
C SER A 465 -23.83 -12.90 -40.95
N ARG A 466 -25.07 -12.80 -41.47
CA ARG A 466 -25.43 -13.42 -42.76
C ARG A 466 -24.71 -12.77 -43.95
N PHE A 467 -24.55 -11.45 -43.97
CA PHE A 467 -23.81 -10.73 -45.00
C PHE A 467 -22.35 -11.20 -45.04
N VAL A 468 -21.67 -11.28 -43.90
CA VAL A 468 -20.29 -11.77 -43.84
C VAL A 468 -20.18 -13.22 -44.33
N ARG A 469 -21.06 -14.12 -43.86
CA ARG A 469 -21.02 -15.54 -44.27
C ARG A 469 -21.36 -15.78 -45.75
N LYS A 470 -22.22 -14.96 -46.35
CA LYS A 470 -22.74 -15.18 -47.71
C LYS A 470 -22.07 -14.32 -48.79
N GLU A 471 -21.86 -13.04 -48.51
CA GLU A 471 -21.35 -12.07 -49.47
C GLU A 471 -19.82 -11.96 -49.35
N VAL A 472 -19.30 -11.67 -48.15
CA VAL A 472 -17.85 -11.50 -47.94
C VAL A 472 -17.07 -12.79 -48.28
N SER A 473 -17.64 -13.96 -48.03
CA SER A 473 -17.04 -15.25 -48.41
C SER A 473 -16.81 -15.39 -49.93
N ARG A 474 -17.56 -14.67 -50.75
CA ARG A 474 -17.50 -14.66 -52.22
C ARG A 474 -16.70 -13.50 -52.80
N PHE A 475 -16.12 -12.64 -51.96
CA PHE A 475 -15.32 -11.51 -52.44
C PHE A 475 -14.14 -11.99 -53.30
N THR A 476 -14.00 -11.36 -54.45
CA THR A 476 -12.85 -11.52 -55.36
C THR A 476 -11.55 -11.05 -54.69
N PRO A 477 -10.37 -11.43 -55.20
CA PRO A 477 -9.09 -10.93 -54.67
C PRO A 477 -9.03 -9.40 -54.61
N ALA A 478 -9.53 -8.70 -55.62
CA ALA A 478 -9.60 -7.23 -55.65
C ALA A 478 -10.50 -6.68 -54.53
N GLN A 479 -11.68 -7.27 -54.31
CA GLN A 479 -12.57 -6.87 -53.22
C GLN A 479 -11.98 -7.14 -51.83
N ARG A 480 -11.15 -8.19 -51.68
CA ARG A 480 -10.45 -8.46 -50.41
C ARG A 480 -9.36 -7.42 -50.12
N GLU A 481 -8.70 -6.91 -51.16
CA GLU A 481 -7.77 -5.79 -51.04
C GLU A 481 -8.51 -4.50 -50.64
N GLU A 482 -9.63 -4.19 -51.29
CA GLU A 482 -10.51 -3.07 -50.91
C GLU A 482 -11.01 -3.20 -49.47
N LEU A 483 -11.41 -4.40 -49.05
CA LEU A 483 -11.84 -4.71 -47.68
C LEU A 483 -10.75 -4.40 -46.66
N THR A 484 -9.48 -4.63 -46.99
CA THR A 484 -8.34 -4.27 -46.13
C THR A 484 -8.29 -2.75 -45.92
N GLY A 485 -8.57 -1.97 -46.96
CA GLY A 485 -8.74 -0.52 -46.87
C GLY A 485 -9.92 -0.11 -46.00
N VAL A 486 -11.07 -0.76 -46.16
CA VAL A 486 -12.27 -0.53 -45.34
C VAL A 486 -12.00 -0.80 -43.86
N LEU A 487 -11.34 -1.92 -43.53
CA LEU A 487 -10.94 -2.28 -42.17
C LEU A 487 -10.03 -1.23 -41.55
N ALA A 488 -9.03 -0.76 -42.31
CA ALA A 488 -8.16 0.33 -41.88
C ALA A 488 -8.94 1.64 -41.67
N ALA A 489 -9.88 1.96 -42.55
CA ALA A 489 -10.71 3.15 -42.46
C ALA A 489 -11.63 3.15 -41.23
N ILE A 490 -12.34 2.06 -40.96
CA ILE A 490 -13.21 1.92 -39.78
C ILE A 490 -12.37 1.90 -38.50
N SER A 491 -11.24 1.18 -38.49
CA SER A 491 -10.34 1.19 -37.32
C SER A 491 -9.77 2.58 -37.03
N ALA A 492 -9.49 3.37 -38.06
CA ALA A 492 -8.98 4.74 -37.91
C ALA A 492 -10.03 5.70 -37.32
N GLU A 493 -11.33 5.43 -37.47
CA GLU A 493 -12.39 6.21 -36.79
C GLU A 493 -12.32 6.08 -35.26
N ALA A 494 -11.75 4.97 -34.76
CA ALA A 494 -11.58 4.76 -33.32
C ALA A 494 -10.47 5.63 -32.73
N GLY A 495 -9.50 6.09 -33.51
CA GLY A 495 -8.38 6.89 -33.02
C GLY A 495 -7.61 6.21 -31.87
N LEU A 496 -7.39 4.89 -31.97
CA LEU A 496 -6.72 4.11 -30.93
C LEU A 496 -5.23 4.47 -30.84
N ARG A 497 -4.75 4.78 -29.63
CA ARG A 497 -3.34 5.17 -29.41
C ARG A 497 -2.36 4.13 -29.93
N GLY A 498 -2.61 2.85 -29.68
CA GLY A 498 -1.77 1.74 -30.12
C GLY A 498 -1.61 1.61 -31.64
N GLN A 499 -2.53 2.19 -32.44
CA GLN A 499 -2.49 2.11 -33.90
C GLN A 499 -2.14 3.43 -34.59
N ALA A 500 -1.97 4.54 -33.85
CA ALA A 500 -1.75 5.87 -34.41
C ALA A 500 -0.55 5.95 -35.39
N LYS A 501 0.53 5.18 -35.15
CA LYS A 501 1.68 5.10 -36.07
C LYS A 501 1.32 4.39 -37.38
N ALA A 502 0.59 3.28 -37.30
CA ALA A 502 0.13 2.54 -38.47
C ALA A 502 -0.88 3.35 -39.28
N ASP A 503 -1.76 4.10 -38.61
CA ASP A 503 -2.75 4.95 -39.28
C ASP A 503 -2.10 6.12 -40.02
N ARG A 504 -1.04 6.73 -39.46
CA ARG A 504 -0.25 7.74 -40.17
C ARG A 504 0.46 7.18 -41.40
N ARG A 505 1.07 6.00 -41.27
CA ARG A 505 1.75 5.32 -42.39
C ARG A 505 0.76 4.97 -43.51
N ASP A 506 -0.42 4.48 -43.13
CA ASP A 506 -1.42 3.95 -44.07
C ASP A 506 -2.50 4.98 -44.42
N ALA A 507 -2.22 6.28 -44.28
CA ALA A 507 -3.20 7.35 -44.49
C ALA A 507 -3.87 7.30 -45.87
N ALA A 508 -3.12 6.97 -46.92
CA ALA A 508 -3.66 6.81 -48.27
C ALA A 508 -4.58 5.59 -48.41
N LEU A 509 -4.28 4.50 -47.71
CA LEU A 509 -5.12 3.30 -47.67
C LEU A 509 -6.44 3.60 -46.93
N ILE A 510 -6.36 4.34 -45.81
CA ILE A 510 -7.52 4.78 -45.03
C ILE A 510 -8.42 5.69 -45.87
N ALA A 511 -7.85 6.65 -46.60
CA ALA A 511 -8.62 7.52 -47.50
C ALA A 511 -9.38 6.71 -48.56
N ARG A 512 -8.69 5.79 -49.27
CA ARG A 512 -9.34 4.90 -50.23
C ARG A 512 -10.43 4.04 -49.57
N GLY A 513 -10.17 3.49 -48.39
CA GLY A 513 -11.14 2.68 -47.65
C GLY A 513 -12.43 3.43 -47.33
N ARG A 514 -12.35 4.71 -46.92
CA ARG A 514 -13.52 5.56 -46.65
C ARG A 514 -14.39 5.75 -47.88
N GLU A 515 -13.79 5.77 -49.06
CA GLU A 515 -14.50 5.98 -50.31
C GLU A 515 -15.20 4.69 -50.71
N VAL A 516 -14.52 3.54 -50.57
CA VAL A 516 -15.04 2.21 -50.85
C VAL A 516 -16.19 1.81 -49.91
N ILE A 517 -16.23 2.28 -48.65
CA ILE A 517 -17.38 2.06 -47.73
C ILE A 517 -18.72 2.50 -48.35
N ARG A 518 -18.67 3.55 -49.18
CA ARG A 518 -19.86 4.17 -49.81
C ARG A 518 -20.18 3.60 -51.18
N THR A 519 -19.39 2.67 -51.69
CA THR A 519 -19.64 2.08 -53.02
C THR A 519 -20.44 0.79 -52.90
N ASP A 520 -21.09 0.43 -54.00
CA ASP A 520 -21.81 -0.83 -54.15
C ASP A 520 -20.87 -2.05 -54.15
N SER A 521 -19.54 -1.86 -54.17
CA SER A 521 -18.56 -2.93 -54.04
C SER A 521 -18.61 -3.59 -52.65
N MET A 522 -18.79 -2.78 -51.61
CA MET A 522 -18.77 -3.23 -50.20
C MET A 522 -20.14 -3.19 -49.54
N ARG A 523 -21.07 -2.36 -50.04
CA ARG A 523 -22.49 -2.30 -49.60
C ARG A 523 -22.68 -2.03 -48.10
N CYS A 524 -21.66 -1.51 -47.42
CA CYS A 524 -21.71 -1.24 -45.98
C CYS A 524 -22.77 -0.18 -45.63
N THR A 525 -22.92 0.81 -46.52
CA THR A 525 -23.86 1.92 -46.36
C THR A 525 -25.32 1.57 -46.66
N GLU A 526 -25.62 0.35 -47.14
CA GLU A 526 -27.02 -0.12 -47.24
C GLU A 526 -27.64 -0.40 -45.86
N CYS A 527 -26.80 -0.56 -44.83
CA CYS A 527 -27.25 -0.85 -43.47
C CYS A 527 -26.74 0.17 -42.45
N HIS A 528 -25.57 0.78 -42.69
CA HIS A 528 -24.89 1.65 -41.74
C HIS A 528 -24.81 3.09 -42.23
N ALA A 529 -25.16 4.05 -41.37
CA ALA A 529 -24.78 5.44 -41.57
C ALA A 529 -23.26 5.61 -41.48
N PHE A 530 -22.67 6.42 -42.37
CA PHE A 530 -21.24 6.74 -42.35
C PHE A 530 -20.93 8.16 -42.86
N ARG A 531 -20.57 9.05 -41.93
CA ARG A 531 -20.24 10.48 -42.10
C ARG A 531 -21.35 11.32 -42.75
N LYS A 532 -22.53 10.74 -42.91
CA LYS A 532 -23.77 11.37 -43.37
C LYS A 532 -24.90 10.67 -42.61
N ALA A 533 -25.85 11.46 -42.11
CA ALA A 533 -27.04 10.92 -41.48
C ALA A 533 -27.85 10.10 -42.48
N ASP A 534 -28.38 8.98 -42.01
CA ASP A 534 -29.27 8.10 -42.75
C ASP A 534 -30.34 7.61 -41.77
N GLU A 535 -31.58 8.07 -41.99
CA GLU A 535 -32.72 7.74 -41.13
C GLU A 535 -33.24 6.31 -41.37
N ASP A 536 -32.89 5.71 -42.51
CA ASP A 536 -33.25 4.34 -42.87
C ASP A 536 -32.17 3.32 -42.43
N ALA A 537 -31.06 3.80 -41.86
CA ALA A 537 -29.98 2.97 -41.34
C ALA A 537 -30.54 1.98 -40.31
N SER A 538 -30.21 0.71 -40.50
CA SER A 538 -30.76 -0.38 -39.69
C SER A 538 -29.71 -1.07 -38.81
N ALA A 539 -28.49 -0.56 -38.81
CA ALA A 539 -27.35 -1.04 -38.03
C ALA A 539 -26.55 0.13 -37.42
N PRO A 540 -25.69 -0.12 -36.42
CA PRO A 540 -24.99 0.94 -35.70
C PRO A 540 -24.17 1.86 -36.61
N GLU A 541 -24.22 3.16 -36.36
CA GLU A 541 -23.45 4.14 -37.14
C GLU A 541 -21.93 3.84 -37.07
N LEU A 542 -21.27 3.92 -38.23
CA LEU A 542 -19.83 3.68 -38.35
C LEU A 542 -18.98 4.95 -38.20
N THR A 543 -19.60 6.14 -38.25
CA THR A 543 -18.93 7.43 -37.98
C THR A 543 -18.37 7.45 -36.57
N GLY A 544 -17.05 7.61 -36.44
CA GLY A 544 -16.40 7.55 -35.13
C GLY A 544 -16.47 6.17 -34.47
N TYR A 545 -16.70 5.08 -35.21
CA TYR A 545 -16.79 3.73 -34.66
C TYR A 545 -15.62 3.41 -33.72
N GLY A 546 -15.93 2.99 -32.48
CA GLY A 546 -14.92 2.65 -31.48
C GLY A 546 -14.19 3.84 -30.87
N SER A 547 -14.50 5.09 -31.26
CA SER A 547 -13.96 6.30 -30.62
C SER A 547 -14.44 6.39 -29.17
N ARG A 548 -13.77 7.21 -28.34
CA ARG A 548 -14.16 7.41 -26.94
C ARG A 548 -15.62 7.87 -26.82
N GLU A 549 -16.00 8.87 -27.61
CA GLU A 549 -17.37 9.40 -27.62
C GLU A 549 -18.39 8.37 -28.10
N TRP A 550 -18.05 7.61 -29.15
CA TRP A 550 -18.91 6.57 -29.70
C TRP A 550 -19.15 5.45 -28.68
N LEU A 551 -18.10 5.01 -27.99
CA LEU A 551 -18.18 3.98 -26.97
C LEU A 551 -18.93 4.45 -25.72
N ILE A 552 -18.69 5.68 -25.24
CA ILE A 552 -19.46 6.25 -24.13
C ILE A 552 -20.94 6.32 -24.49
N ALA A 553 -21.28 6.77 -25.69
CA ALA A 553 -22.66 6.83 -26.15
C ALA A 553 -23.29 5.43 -26.28
N LEU A 554 -22.56 4.44 -26.81
CA LEU A 554 -23.04 3.06 -26.95
C LEU A 554 -23.26 2.40 -25.59
N VAL A 555 -22.31 2.53 -24.66
CA VAL A 555 -22.44 1.98 -23.30
C VAL A 555 -23.54 2.72 -22.54
N GLY A 556 -23.65 4.03 -22.73
CA GLY A 556 -24.66 4.86 -22.09
C GLY A 556 -26.09 4.51 -22.49
N ASP A 557 -26.35 4.35 -23.79
CA ASP A 557 -27.65 3.93 -24.32
C ASP A 557 -27.52 3.13 -25.64
N PRO A 558 -27.36 1.79 -25.57
CA PRO A 558 -27.28 0.94 -26.75
C PRO A 558 -28.61 0.85 -27.52
N ALA A 559 -29.73 1.26 -26.91
CA ALA A 559 -31.06 1.30 -27.53
C ALA A 559 -31.34 2.62 -28.27
N HIS A 560 -30.39 3.56 -28.29
CA HIS A 560 -30.49 4.76 -29.10
C HIS A 560 -30.55 4.42 -30.60
N ALA A 561 -31.27 5.23 -31.39
CA ALA A 561 -31.48 4.99 -32.83
C ALA A 561 -30.16 4.92 -33.64
N ARG A 562 -29.13 5.64 -33.19
CA ARG A 562 -27.75 5.60 -33.73
C ARG A 562 -27.08 4.22 -33.65
N PHE A 563 -27.53 3.34 -32.76
CA PHE A 563 -26.92 2.04 -32.48
C PHE A 563 -27.86 0.89 -32.85
N TYR A 564 -28.41 0.18 -31.85
CA TYR A 564 -29.25 -0.99 -32.09
C TYR A 564 -30.75 -0.68 -32.04
N GLY A 565 -31.16 0.47 -31.50
CA GLY A 565 -32.59 0.81 -31.40
C GLY A 565 -33.38 -0.29 -30.69
N LYS A 566 -34.53 -0.66 -31.29
CA LYS A 566 -35.37 -1.79 -30.84
C LYS A 566 -34.71 -3.17 -30.99
N ARG A 567 -33.54 -3.27 -31.65
CA ARG A 567 -32.79 -4.52 -31.86
C ARG A 567 -31.72 -4.74 -30.79
N ASN A 568 -31.60 -3.85 -29.79
CA ASN A 568 -30.74 -4.11 -28.64
C ASN A 568 -31.18 -5.42 -27.98
N ASP A 569 -30.28 -6.41 -27.92
CA ASP A 569 -30.62 -7.76 -27.46
C ASP A 569 -30.89 -7.76 -25.95
N ARG A 570 -29.90 -7.32 -25.18
CA ARG A 570 -29.90 -7.39 -23.71
C ARG A 570 -28.92 -6.43 -23.02
N MET A 571 -28.24 -5.55 -23.76
CA MET A 571 -27.24 -4.66 -23.17
C MET A 571 -27.96 -3.58 -22.34
N PRO A 572 -27.65 -3.42 -21.05
CA PRO A 572 -28.25 -2.36 -20.22
C PRO A 572 -27.92 -0.96 -20.75
N ARG A 573 -28.81 0.01 -20.51
CA ARG A 573 -28.54 1.42 -20.82
C ARG A 573 -27.85 2.06 -19.62
N PHE A 574 -26.54 1.90 -19.50
CA PHE A 574 -25.84 2.17 -18.25
C PHE A 574 -26.00 3.62 -17.75
N ALA A 575 -26.01 4.60 -18.66
CA ALA A 575 -26.22 6.00 -18.30
C ALA A 575 -27.71 6.34 -18.18
N ALA A 576 -28.53 5.92 -19.16
CA ALA A 576 -29.95 6.27 -19.19
C ALA A 576 -30.75 5.65 -18.03
N ASP A 577 -30.34 4.47 -17.57
CA ASP A 577 -30.91 3.76 -16.42
C ASP A 577 -30.14 4.03 -15.11
N GLN A 578 -29.18 4.95 -15.11
CA GLN A 578 -28.36 5.34 -13.94
C GLN A 578 -27.65 4.16 -13.24
N VAL A 579 -27.26 3.14 -14.01
CA VAL A 579 -26.50 1.99 -13.48
C VAL A 579 -25.05 2.38 -13.21
N LEU A 580 -24.48 3.23 -14.06
CA LEU A 580 -23.14 3.81 -13.89
C LEU A 580 -23.18 5.31 -14.19
N ASP A 581 -22.36 6.07 -13.47
CA ASP A 581 -22.12 7.48 -13.79
C ASP A 581 -21.20 7.64 -15.02
N ALA A 582 -21.14 8.86 -15.55
CA ALA A 582 -20.36 9.17 -16.74
C ALA A 582 -18.86 8.95 -16.56
N GLU A 583 -18.34 9.12 -15.34
CA GLU A 583 -16.93 8.93 -15.02
C GLU A 583 -16.56 7.44 -15.09
N SER A 584 -17.35 6.58 -14.47
CA SER A 584 -17.20 5.12 -14.48
C SER A 584 -17.30 4.54 -15.88
N ILE A 585 -18.26 5.02 -16.68
CA ILE A 585 -18.37 4.64 -18.10
C ILE A 585 -17.10 5.07 -18.85
N GLY A 586 -16.63 6.30 -18.61
CA GLY A 586 -15.39 6.81 -19.18
C GLY A 586 -14.17 5.94 -18.84
N LEU A 587 -14.02 5.49 -17.60
CA LEU A 587 -12.92 4.63 -17.15
C LEU A 587 -12.91 3.27 -17.84
N VAL A 588 -14.08 2.62 -17.97
CA VAL A 588 -14.19 1.35 -18.71
C VAL A 588 -13.85 1.55 -20.19
N VAL A 589 -14.38 2.61 -20.81
CA VAL A 589 -14.12 2.92 -22.21
C VAL A 589 -12.65 3.24 -22.46
N ASP A 590 -12.03 4.06 -21.62
CA ASP A 590 -10.62 4.42 -21.71
C ASP A 590 -9.74 3.17 -21.55
N TRP A 591 -10.10 2.26 -20.64
CA TRP A 591 -9.42 0.97 -20.50
C TRP A 591 -9.56 0.07 -21.72
N LEU A 592 -10.77 -0.10 -22.26
CA LEU A 592 -11.00 -0.92 -23.47
C LEU A 592 -10.19 -0.40 -24.67
N ARG A 593 -9.96 0.91 -24.73
CA ARG A 593 -9.23 1.59 -25.81
C ARG A 593 -7.72 1.60 -25.64
N GLY A 594 -7.19 1.30 -24.45
CA GLY A 594 -5.76 1.48 -24.18
C GLY A 594 -5.38 2.92 -23.80
N ASP A 595 -6.35 3.75 -23.41
CA ASP A 595 -6.20 5.20 -23.23
C ASP A 595 -5.96 5.58 -21.77
N TRP A 596 -4.78 5.28 -21.24
CA TRP A 596 -4.32 5.75 -19.92
C TRP A 596 -2.92 6.35 -19.99
N TYR A 597 -2.52 7.07 -18.95
CA TYR A 597 -1.17 7.64 -18.91
C TYR A 597 -0.09 6.54 -18.85
N GLU A 598 0.90 6.65 -19.72
CA GLU A 598 2.10 5.81 -19.75
C GLU A 598 3.33 6.72 -19.92
N PRO A 599 4.42 6.52 -19.14
CA PRO A 599 5.63 7.31 -19.26
C PRO A 599 6.24 7.27 -20.67
N GLY A 600 6.68 8.41 -21.18
CA GLY A 600 7.37 8.51 -22.47
C GLY A 600 6.46 8.51 -23.70
N GLU A 601 5.14 8.40 -23.54
CA GLU A 601 4.19 8.58 -24.62
C GLU A 601 3.53 9.97 -24.61
N PRO A 602 3.26 10.60 -25.77
CA PRO A 602 2.55 11.88 -25.81
C PRO A 602 1.14 11.73 -25.22
N HIS A 603 0.87 12.43 -24.11
CA HIS A 603 -0.44 12.41 -23.46
C HIS A 603 -1.43 13.26 -24.26
N ALA A 604 -2.50 12.65 -24.79
CA ALA A 604 -3.51 13.32 -25.60
C ALA A 604 -4.62 14.02 -24.80
N ARG A 605 -4.37 14.42 -23.54
CA ARG A 605 -5.30 15.32 -22.81
C ARG A 605 -4.71 16.73 -22.74
N ALA A 606 -4.89 17.44 -23.85
CA ALA A 606 -4.83 18.90 -23.91
C ALA A 606 -6.01 19.37 -24.76
N SER A 607 -7.23 19.26 -24.21
CA SER A 607 -8.41 20.00 -24.65
C SER A 607 -9.39 20.00 -23.48
N HIS A 608 -9.44 21.13 -22.78
CA HIS A 608 -10.52 21.45 -21.85
C HIS A 608 -11.81 21.72 -22.62
#